data_AF-A0A0A9D5C1-F1
#
_entry.id   AF-A0A0A9D5C1-F1
#
_cell.length_a   1.000
_cell.length_b   1.000
_cell.length_c   1.000
_cell.angle_alpha   90.00
_cell.angle_beta   90.00
_cell.angle_gamma   90.00
#
_symmetry.space_group_name_H-M   'P 1'
#
loop_
_entity.id
_entity.type
_entity.pdbx_description
1 polymer ?
#
loop_
_entity_poly.entity_id
_entity_poly.type
_entity_poly.pdbx_seq_one_letter_code
_entity_poly.pdbx_strand_id
1 'polypeptide(L)'
;MEQSLLMQIQCNIFSGASSEVALTAAGGLRKIGLGDTYESPSLIGIHYEGKFYEFVPWTGTVNWDIAPWGHWKMSGENKDHLVEIEGSTKEPGTTLRAPTLEAGLVPTCKDTCYGDLRLQLWEKKHDGGKGEMILDATSNMAALEVGGGPWFTGWKGTTVKNELVDSIIGTPVDVENLIPIPFLKPPGL
;
A
#
# COMPACT_ATOMS: atom_id res chain seq x y z
N MET A 1 5.37 -3.78 21.65
CA MET A 1 5.22 -2.86 20.49
C MET A 1 5.19 -3.68 19.21
N GLU A 2 4.03 -4.26 18.97
CA GLU A 2 3.70 -4.91 17.71
C GLU A 2 3.38 -3.79 16.71
N GLN A 3 4.33 -3.45 15.85
CA GLN A 3 4.22 -2.31 14.95
C GLN A 3 3.92 -2.81 13.55
N SER A 4 2.67 -2.66 13.14
CA SER A 4 2.35 -2.71 11.71
C SER A 4 2.76 -1.38 11.12
N LEU A 5 3.62 -1.39 10.09
CA LEU A 5 3.90 -0.20 9.28
C LEU A 5 2.87 -0.12 8.16
N LEU A 6 2.52 1.09 7.75
CA LEU A 6 1.64 1.37 6.64
C LEU A 6 2.11 2.64 5.94
N MET A 7 1.87 2.71 4.65
CA MET A 7 1.92 3.96 3.90
C MET A 7 0.91 3.92 2.78
N GLN A 8 0.45 5.09 2.38
CA GLN A 8 -0.54 5.26 1.33
C GLN A 8 -0.18 6.44 0.44
N ILE A 9 -0.43 6.28 -0.85
CA ILE A 9 -0.49 7.34 -1.84
C ILE A 9 -1.83 7.19 -2.57
N GLN A 10 -2.66 8.22 -2.55
CA GLN A 10 -3.92 8.22 -3.30
C GLN A 10 -4.10 9.54 -4.02
N CYS A 11 -4.51 9.49 -5.29
CA CYS A 11 -4.77 10.71 -6.06
C CYS A 11 -5.72 10.41 -7.22
N ASN A 12 -6.70 11.30 -7.45
CA ASN A 12 -7.63 11.21 -8.58
C ASN A 12 -7.64 12.50 -9.43
N ILE A 13 -6.74 13.43 -9.14
CA ILE A 13 -6.67 14.73 -9.81
C ILE A 13 -5.27 14.85 -10.37
N PHE A 14 -5.14 14.80 -11.69
CA PHE A 14 -3.86 14.86 -12.37
C PHE A 14 -3.87 15.89 -13.49
N SER A 15 -2.74 16.57 -13.66
CA SER A 15 -2.38 17.31 -14.87
C SER A 15 -1.43 16.47 -15.74
N GLY A 16 -1.52 16.64 -17.06
CA GLY A 16 -0.63 15.96 -18.02
C GLY A 16 -1.19 14.67 -18.63
N ALA A 17 -2.35 14.20 -18.17
CA ALA A 17 -3.05 13.05 -18.74
C ALA A 17 -4.08 13.46 -19.81
N SER A 18 -4.28 12.62 -20.83
CA SER A 18 -5.32 12.81 -21.87
C SER A 18 -6.74 12.51 -21.37
N SER A 19 -6.84 11.75 -20.28
CA SER A 19 -8.07 11.20 -19.70
C SER A 19 -7.99 11.16 -18.18
N GLU A 20 -9.08 10.76 -17.53
CA GLU A 20 -9.16 10.62 -16.08
C GLU A 20 -8.17 9.56 -15.58
N VAL A 21 -7.48 9.90 -14.48
CA VAL A 21 -6.53 9.03 -13.81
C VAL A 21 -6.93 8.87 -12.35
N ALA A 22 -7.00 7.63 -11.87
CA ALA A 22 -7.12 7.32 -10.46
C ALA A 22 -5.94 6.44 -10.03
N LEU A 23 -5.27 6.85 -8.95
CA LEU A 23 -4.14 6.14 -8.36
C LEU A 23 -4.48 5.75 -6.92
N THR A 24 -4.26 4.49 -6.61
CA THR A 24 -4.18 3.97 -5.24
C THR A 24 -2.89 3.16 -5.12
N ALA A 25 -2.00 3.56 -4.21
CA ALA A 25 -0.84 2.77 -3.85
C ALA A 25 -0.75 2.66 -2.33
N ALA A 26 -0.40 1.48 -1.85
CA ALA A 26 -0.25 1.24 -0.43
C ALA A 26 0.81 0.18 -0.19
N GLY A 27 1.47 0.27 0.96
CA GLY A 27 2.36 -0.74 1.47
C GLY A 27 2.11 -0.90 2.96
N GLY A 28 2.23 -2.13 3.47
CA GLY A 28 2.24 -2.38 4.90
C GLY A 28 3.27 -3.41 5.30
N LEU A 29 3.50 -3.53 6.60
CA LEU A 29 4.12 -4.69 7.24
C LEU A 29 3.11 -5.19 8.27
N ARG A 30 2.70 -6.45 8.18
CA ARG A 30 1.79 -7.04 9.17
C ARG A 30 2.23 -8.43 9.58
N LYS A 31 1.93 -8.77 10.83
CA LYS A 31 2.14 -10.11 11.37
C LYS A 31 1.03 -11.05 10.88
N ILE A 32 1.38 -12.28 10.54
CA ILE A 32 0.44 -13.32 10.12
C ILE A 32 0.65 -14.60 10.91
N GLY A 33 -0.46 -15.21 11.37
CA GLY A 33 -0.46 -16.49 12.05
C GLY A 33 0.05 -16.46 13.50
N LEU A 34 0.24 -17.65 14.05
CA LEU A 34 0.80 -17.87 15.39
C LEU A 34 2.34 -17.95 15.28
N GLY A 35 3.04 -16.92 15.71
CA GLY A 35 4.52 -16.84 15.65
C GLY A 35 5.00 -15.58 14.95
N ASP A 36 6.32 -15.39 14.80
CA ASP A 36 6.92 -14.16 14.27
C ASP A 36 7.04 -14.16 12.73
N THR A 37 5.96 -14.55 12.06
CA THR A 37 5.86 -14.45 10.59
C THR A 37 5.26 -13.10 10.21
N TYR A 38 5.91 -12.42 9.28
CA TYR A 38 5.46 -11.14 8.75
C TYR A 38 5.27 -11.23 7.25
N GLU A 39 4.35 -10.44 6.74
CA GLU A 39 4.22 -10.17 5.32
C GLU A 39 4.21 -8.67 5.06
N SER A 40 4.67 -8.31 3.85
CA SER A 40 4.71 -6.93 3.40
C SER A 40 3.71 -6.73 2.25
N PRO A 41 2.39 -6.66 2.56
CA PRO A 41 1.38 -6.45 1.54
C PRO A 41 1.64 -5.11 0.88
N SER A 42 1.60 -5.08 -0.44
CA SER A 42 1.80 -3.86 -1.21
C SER A 42 1.01 -3.94 -2.49
N LEU A 43 0.52 -2.79 -2.94
CA LEU A 43 -0.21 -2.68 -4.19
C LEU A 43 0.02 -1.31 -4.83
N ILE A 44 -0.04 -1.30 -6.15
CA ILE A 44 -0.26 -0.10 -6.96
C ILE A 44 -1.39 -0.43 -7.93
N GLY A 45 -2.45 0.36 -7.91
CA GLY A 45 -3.56 0.30 -8.83
C GLY A 45 -3.71 1.64 -9.55
N ILE A 46 -3.74 1.61 -10.87
CA ILE A 46 -3.95 2.80 -11.70
C ILE A 46 -5.12 2.53 -12.64
N HIS A 47 -6.11 3.41 -12.64
CA HIS A 47 -7.11 3.48 -13.70
C HIS A 47 -6.72 4.60 -14.66
N TYR A 48 -6.61 4.27 -15.95
CA TYR A 48 -6.33 5.24 -17.01
C TYR A 48 -6.86 4.71 -18.35
N GLU A 49 -7.53 5.56 -19.14
CA GLU A 49 -8.12 5.22 -20.45
C GLU A 49 -9.00 3.95 -20.43
N GLY A 50 -9.76 3.75 -19.36
CA GLY A 50 -10.65 2.59 -19.20
C GLY A 50 -9.91 1.27 -18.89
N LYS A 51 -8.59 1.29 -18.70
CA LYS A 51 -7.78 0.13 -18.29
C LYS A 51 -7.38 0.25 -16.82
N PHE A 52 -7.38 -0.88 -16.13
CA PHE A 52 -6.82 -1.01 -14.79
C PHE A 52 -5.43 -1.67 -14.87
N TYR A 53 -4.42 -0.95 -14.40
CA TYR A 53 -3.05 -1.42 -14.30
C TYR A 53 -2.79 -1.80 -12.86
N GLU A 54 -2.60 -3.10 -12.63
CA GLU A 54 -2.43 -3.68 -11.30
C GLU A 54 -0.98 -4.15 -11.10
N PHE A 55 -0.42 -3.80 -9.95
CA PHE A 55 0.87 -4.26 -9.47
C PHE A 55 0.69 -4.75 -8.04
N VAL A 56 0.67 -6.07 -7.86
CA VAL A 56 0.38 -6.75 -6.60
C VAL A 56 1.27 -7.98 -6.48
N PRO A 57 1.51 -8.50 -5.25
CA PRO A 57 2.42 -9.61 -5.01
C PRO A 57 2.27 -10.78 -5.97
N TRP A 58 1.07 -11.17 -6.37
CA TRP A 58 0.87 -12.33 -7.23
C TRP A 58 1.13 -12.07 -8.72
N THR A 59 0.94 -10.84 -9.22
CA THR A 59 1.13 -10.49 -10.65
C THR A 59 2.44 -9.75 -10.94
N GLY A 60 3.16 -9.32 -9.90
CA GLY A 60 4.33 -8.47 -10.05
C GLY A 60 5.10 -8.24 -8.74
N THR A 61 5.91 -7.19 -8.75
CA THR A 61 6.72 -6.75 -7.61
C THR A 61 6.47 -5.28 -7.37
N VAL A 62 6.32 -4.87 -6.10
CA VAL A 62 6.27 -3.47 -5.69
C VAL A 62 7.46 -3.20 -4.77
N ASN A 63 8.13 -2.07 -4.98
CA ASN A 63 9.21 -1.58 -4.13
C ASN A 63 8.83 -0.23 -3.57
N TRP A 64 9.36 0.09 -2.40
CA TRP A 64 9.17 1.39 -1.79
C TRP A 64 10.38 1.87 -1.00
N ASP A 65 10.49 3.19 -0.92
CA ASP A 65 11.43 3.93 -0.10
C ASP A 65 10.72 5.17 0.45
N ILE A 66 10.31 5.08 1.72
CA ILE A 66 9.49 6.08 2.40
C ILE A 66 10.32 6.76 3.46
N ALA A 67 10.39 8.10 3.41
CA ALA A 67 11.01 8.87 4.47
C ALA A 67 10.09 8.88 5.71
N PRO A 68 10.63 9.17 6.92
CA PRO A 68 9.82 9.45 8.11
C PRO A 68 8.60 10.35 7.86
N TRP A 69 8.79 11.35 7.01
CA TRP A 69 7.76 12.25 6.51
C TRP A 69 8.30 13.00 5.29
N GLY A 70 7.41 13.49 4.43
CA GLY A 70 7.74 14.46 3.38
C GLY A 70 8.15 13.86 2.05
N HIS A 71 8.50 12.57 1.98
CA HIS A 71 8.87 11.90 0.73
C HIS A 71 8.42 10.44 0.69
N TRP A 72 7.81 10.07 -0.44
CA TRP A 72 7.36 8.71 -0.77
C TRP A 72 7.89 8.34 -2.14
N LYS A 73 8.57 7.21 -2.25
CA LYS A 73 8.93 6.61 -3.53
C LYS A 73 8.35 5.22 -3.59
N MET A 74 7.64 4.92 -4.67
CA MET A 74 7.18 3.57 -4.97
C MET A 74 7.48 3.25 -6.42
N SER A 75 7.81 1.99 -6.69
CA SER A 75 7.90 1.47 -8.04
C SER A 75 7.23 0.11 -8.10
N GLY A 76 6.75 -0.24 -9.29
CA GLY A 76 6.10 -1.52 -9.53
C GLY A 76 6.47 -2.07 -10.88
N GLU A 77 6.53 -3.39 -10.98
CA GLU A 77 6.63 -4.07 -12.25
C GLU A 77 5.68 -5.26 -12.31
N ASN A 78 5.07 -5.48 -13.47
CA ASN A 78 4.39 -6.72 -13.79
C ASN A 78 4.97 -7.28 -15.10
N LYS A 79 4.26 -8.23 -15.71
CA LYS A 79 4.69 -8.85 -16.97
C LYS A 79 4.91 -7.83 -18.10
N ASP A 80 4.01 -6.86 -18.20
CA ASP A 80 3.87 -6.02 -19.39
C ASP A 80 4.13 -4.53 -19.12
N HIS A 81 4.22 -4.11 -17.85
CA HIS A 81 4.28 -2.70 -17.46
C HIS A 81 5.28 -2.43 -16.33
N LEU A 82 5.76 -1.20 -16.30
CA LEU A 82 6.55 -0.61 -15.22
C LEU A 82 5.86 0.66 -14.72
N VAL A 83 5.90 0.91 -13.42
CA VAL A 83 5.38 2.14 -12.80
C VAL A 83 6.40 2.73 -11.83
N GLU A 84 6.47 4.06 -11.81
CA GLU A 84 7.16 4.84 -10.78
C GLU A 84 6.25 5.92 -10.24
N ILE A 85 6.33 6.12 -8.92
CA ILE A 85 5.55 7.08 -8.16
C ILE A 85 6.51 7.82 -7.24
N GLU A 86 6.51 9.14 -7.33
CA GLU A 86 7.24 10.00 -6.39
C GLU A 86 6.26 11.01 -5.80
N GLY A 87 6.01 10.89 -4.50
CA GLY A 87 5.20 11.80 -3.70
C GLY A 87 6.08 12.63 -2.78
N SER A 88 5.73 13.89 -2.55
CA SER A 88 6.38 14.73 -1.56
C SER A 88 5.45 15.77 -0.98
N THR A 89 5.79 16.30 0.20
CA THR A 89 5.09 17.43 0.78
C THR A 89 6.01 18.26 1.64
N LYS A 90 5.74 19.57 1.71
CA LYS A 90 6.33 20.49 2.69
C LYS A 90 5.41 20.73 3.87
N GLU A 91 4.17 20.28 3.78
CA GLU A 91 3.18 20.46 4.84
C GLU A 91 3.57 19.64 6.07
N PRO A 92 3.27 20.15 7.27
CA PRO A 92 3.57 19.45 8.50
C PRO A 92 2.72 18.18 8.67
N GLY A 93 1.66 17.98 7.88
CA GLY A 93 0.71 16.87 7.96
C GLY A 93 -0.25 16.96 9.14
N THR A 94 -1.33 16.19 9.09
CA THR A 94 -2.31 16.06 10.17
C THR A 94 -2.11 14.75 10.89
N THR A 95 -2.07 14.77 12.22
CA THR A 95 -2.00 13.55 13.02
C THR A 95 -3.38 12.92 13.12
N LEU A 96 -3.48 11.66 12.69
CA LEU A 96 -4.70 10.87 12.74
C LEU A 96 -4.60 9.81 13.84
N ARG A 97 -5.74 9.50 14.45
CA ARG A 97 -5.84 8.40 15.39
C ARG A 97 -6.22 7.13 14.64
N ALA A 98 -5.49 6.04 14.86
CA ALA A 98 -5.77 4.73 14.31
C ALA A 98 -5.85 3.68 15.42
N PRO A 99 -6.63 2.59 15.22
CA PRO A 99 -6.76 1.53 16.21
C PRO A 99 -5.43 0.76 16.35
N THR A 100 -5.07 0.46 17.60
CA THR A 100 -3.92 -0.36 17.96
C THR A 100 -4.37 -1.47 18.90
N LEU A 101 -3.62 -2.58 18.91
CA LEU A 101 -3.95 -3.74 19.73
C LEU A 101 -3.89 -3.42 21.23
N GLU A 102 -2.86 -2.69 21.66
CA GLU A 102 -2.59 -2.44 23.09
C GLU A 102 -3.31 -1.20 23.63
N ALA A 103 -3.37 -0.11 22.86
CA ALA A 103 -3.81 1.20 23.34
C ALA A 103 -5.14 1.69 22.75
N GLY A 104 -5.79 0.87 21.92
CA GLY A 104 -7.00 1.26 21.20
C GLY A 104 -6.72 2.40 20.23
N LEU A 105 -7.62 3.39 20.16
CA LEU A 105 -7.53 4.49 19.21
C LEU A 105 -6.49 5.54 19.67
N VAL A 106 -5.32 5.60 19.04
CA VAL A 106 -4.21 6.48 19.43
C VAL A 106 -3.62 7.21 18.23
N PRO A 107 -2.98 8.39 18.41
CA PRO A 107 -2.33 9.12 17.33
C PRO A 107 -1.14 8.34 16.77
N THR A 108 -1.41 7.54 15.74
CA THR A 108 -0.46 6.62 15.13
C THR A 108 -0.64 6.55 13.61
N CYS A 109 -1.13 7.63 13.00
CA CYS A 109 -1.09 7.89 11.56
C CYS A 109 -0.81 9.38 11.32
N LYS A 110 -0.28 9.70 10.14
CA LYS A 110 -0.04 11.07 9.71
C LYS A 110 -0.31 11.20 8.21
N ASP A 111 -1.15 12.16 7.83
CA ASP A 111 -1.59 12.35 6.45
C ASP A 111 -1.50 13.81 5.96
N THR A 112 -1.58 13.98 4.65
CA THR A 112 -1.81 15.28 3.99
C THR A 112 -2.55 15.03 2.69
N CYS A 113 -3.40 15.96 2.25
CA CYS A 113 -3.98 15.99 0.90
C CYS A 113 -3.37 17.07 0.00
N TYR A 114 -2.27 17.68 0.47
CA TYR A 114 -1.51 18.71 -0.24
C TYR A 114 -0.15 18.14 -0.68
N GLY A 115 -0.16 16.92 -1.21
CA GLY A 115 1.01 16.23 -1.72
C GLY A 115 1.27 16.60 -3.18
N ASP A 116 2.51 16.96 -3.47
CA ASP A 116 3.04 16.94 -4.83
C ASP A 116 3.30 15.49 -5.23
N LEU A 117 2.89 15.10 -6.43
CA LEU A 117 2.96 13.73 -6.91
C LEU A 117 3.36 13.72 -8.38
N ARG A 118 4.25 12.81 -8.75
CA ARG A 118 4.48 12.39 -10.14
C ARG A 118 4.18 10.90 -10.27
N LEU A 119 3.38 10.56 -11.26
CA LEU A 119 3.05 9.20 -11.66
C LEU A 119 3.53 8.96 -13.07
N GLN A 120 4.33 7.92 -13.25
CA GLN A 120 4.80 7.50 -14.56
C GLN A 120 4.56 6.02 -14.80
N LEU A 121 4.04 5.67 -15.97
CA LEU A 121 3.69 4.32 -16.38
C LEU A 121 4.24 4.06 -17.78
N TRP A 122 4.88 2.90 -17.95
CA TRP A 122 5.47 2.48 -19.21
C TRP A 122 5.05 1.07 -19.58
N GLU A 123 5.12 0.77 -20.87
CA GLU A 123 5.27 -0.61 -21.32
C GLU A 123 6.62 -1.17 -20.84
N LYS A 124 6.67 -2.47 -20.58
CA LYS A 124 7.88 -3.19 -20.24
C LYS A 124 8.47 -3.85 -21.49
N LYS A 125 9.73 -3.54 -21.79
CA LYS A 125 10.46 -4.18 -22.88
C LYS A 125 10.84 -5.63 -22.54
N HIS A 126 11.18 -6.40 -23.55
CA HIS A 126 11.71 -7.77 -23.39
C HIS A 126 12.99 -7.86 -22.56
N ASP A 127 13.80 -6.79 -22.52
CA ASP A 127 15.00 -6.69 -21.68
C ASP A 127 14.69 -6.27 -20.23
N GLY A 128 13.41 -6.10 -19.89
CA GLY A 128 12.92 -5.65 -18.58
C GLY A 128 12.95 -4.13 -18.39
N GLY A 129 13.45 -3.37 -19.35
CA GLY A 129 13.55 -1.91 -19.27
C GLY A 129 12.26 -1.16 -19.62
N LYS A 130 12.30 0.16 -19.44
CA LYS A 130 11.21 1.08 -19.82
C LYS A 130 11.05 1.14 -21.34
N GLY A 131 9.86 0.77 -21.80
CA GLY A 131 9.39 0.85 -23.18
C GLY A 131 8.77 2.21 -23.50
N GLU A 132 7.67 2.18 -24.25
CA GLU A 132 6.87 3.36 -24.55
C GLU A 132 6.22 3.92 -23.28
N MET A 133 6.17 5.25 -23.16
CA MET A 133 5.49 5.92 -22.06
C MET A 133 3.98 5.87 -22.29
N ILE A 134 3.25 5.31 -21.33
CA ILE A 134 1.78 5.25 -21.35
C ILE A 134 1.21 6.49 -20.65
N LEU A 135 1.81 6.91 -19.54
CA LEU A 135 1.34 8.03 -18.72
C LEU A 135 2.52 8.71 -18.04
N ASP A 136 2.59 10.04 -18.10
CA ASP A 136 3.44 10.89 -17.25
C ASP A 136 2.58 12.05 -16.76
N ALA A 137 2.16 11.98 -15.50
CA ALA A 137 1.20 12.90 -14.94
C ALA A 137 1.62 13.38 -13.56
N THR A 138 1.20 14.59 -13.21
CA THR A 138 1.52 15.22 -11.93
C THR A 138 0.27 15.68 -11.20
N SER A 139 0.37 15.81 -9.88
CA SER A 139 -0.66 16.40 -9.04
C SER A 139 -0.02 17.20 -7.92
N ASN A 140 -0.75 18.17 -7.37
CA ASN A 140 -0.44 18.84 -6.11
C ASN A 140 -1.56 18.63 -5.07
N MET A 141 -2.41 17.62 -5.29
CA MET A 141 -3.56 17.28 -4.46
C MET A 141 -3.53 15.81 -4.01
N ALA A 142 -2.35 15.19 -3.97
CA ALA A 142 -2.23 13.81 -3.57
C ALA A 142 -2.41 13.65 -2.06
N ALA A 143 -3.15 12.62 -1.67
CA ALA A 143 -3.20 12.13 -0.32
C ALA A 143 -1.96 11.26 -0.05
N LEU A 144 -1.14 11.65 0.92
CA LEU A 144 0.09 10.96 1.32
C LEU A 144 0.01 10.63 2.81
N GLU A 145 0.13 9.34 3.15
CA GLU A 145 0.04 8.85 4.53
C GLU A 145 1.28 8.04 4.93
N VAL A 146 1.66 8.18 6.19
CA VAL A 146 2.41 7.15 6.92
C VAL A 146 1.56 6.69 8.10
N GLY A 147 1.38 5.38 8.24
CA GLY A 147 0.61 4.68 9.26
C GLY A 147 1.47 3.66 10.04
N GLY A 148 1.20 3.41 11.32
CA GLY A 148 2.02 2.47 12.10
C GLY A 148 3.21 3.05 12.86
N GLY A 149 3.22 2.81 14.17
CA GLY A 149 4.24 3.37 15.05
C GLY A 149 5.67 2.88 14.75
N PRO A 150 6.70 3.63 15.14
CA PRO A 150 6.84 5.04 14.87
C PRO A 150 7.63 5.31 13.59
N TRP A 151 7.20 6.35 12.89
CA TRP A 151 7.78 7.01 11.71
C TRP A 151 9.24 7.43 11.83
N PHE A 152 9.93 7.15 12.93
CA PHE A 152 11.20 7.78 13.26
C PHE A 152 12.33 7.36 12.30
N THR A 153 12.12 6.31 11.52
CA THR A 153 13.08 5.82 10.53
C THR A 153 12.42 5.64 9.18
N GLY A 154 13.17 5.92 8.11
CA GLY A 154 12.72 5.62 6.77
C GLY A 154 12.47 4.11 6.60
N TRP A 155 11.49 3.78 5.77
CA TRP A 155 11.06 2.41 5.52
C TRP A 155 11.28 2.06 4.06
N LYS A 156 12.19 1.11 3.83
CA LYS A 156 12.44 0.51 2.52
C LYS A 156 11.95 -0.91 2.51
N GLY A 157 11.38 -1.32 1.40
CA GLY A 157 10.94 -2.69 1.24
C GLY A 157 10.60 -3.04 -0.20
N THR A 158 10.45 -4.33 -0.38
CA THR A 158 10.00 -4.97 -1.61
C THR A 158 8.90 -5.94 -1.20
N THR A 159 7.90 -6.11 -2.06
CA THR A 159 6.88 -7.12 -1.87
C THR A 159 7.52 -8.49 -1.67
N VAL A 160 7.12 -9.19 -0.60
CA VAL A 160 7.52 -10.58 -0.37
C VAL A 160 6.34 -11.46 -0.74
N LYS A 161 6.48 -12.26 -1.81
CA LYS A 161 5.57 -13.39 -2.05
C LYS A 161 5.77 -14.38 -0.91
N ASN A 162 4.73 -14.59 -0.11
CA ASN A 162 4.75 -15.64 0.91
C ASN A 162 4.03 -16.87 0.35
N GLU A 163 4.81 -17.89 -0.04
CA GLU A 163 4.28 -19.15 -0.58
C GLU A 163 3.31 -19.86 0.39
N LEU A 164 3.43 -19.61 1.70
CA LEU A 164 2.49 -20.15 2.70
C LEU A 164 1.12 -19.46 2.63
N VAL A 165 1.06 -18.19 2.29
CA VAL A 165 -0.21 -17.45 2.15
C VAL A 165 -0.96 -17.94 0.92
N ASP A 166 -0.25 -18.21 -0.18
CA ASP A 166 -0.82 -18.82 -1.39
C ASP A 166 -1.37 -20.23 -1.14
N SER A 167 -0.82 -20.97 -0.16
CA SER A 167 -1.31 -22.29 0.23
C SER A 167 -2.59 -22.28 1.07
N ILE A 168 -2.94 -21.13 1.67
CA ILE A 168 -4.10 -20.97 2.56
C ILE A 168 -5.24 -20.23 1.85
N ILE A 169 -4.93 -19.26 0.99
CA ILE A 169 -5.94 -18.53 0.20
C ILE A 169 -6.62 -19.49 -0.78
N GLY A 170 -7.92 -19.74 -0.56
CA GLY A 170 -8.74 -20.66 -1.36
C GLY A 170 -9.00 -22.02 -0.70
N THR A 171 -8.44 -22.29 0.49
CA THR A 171 -8.85 -23.45 1.28
C THR A 171 -10.27 -23.18 1.82
N PRO A 172 -11.26 -24.04 1.52
CA PRO A 172 -12.58 -23.91 2.12
C PRO A 172 -12.44 -23.98 3.63
N VAL A 173 -12.82 -22.90 4.33
CA VAL A 173 -12.99 -22.97 5.77
C VAL A 173 -14.25 -23.78 5.99
N ASP A 174 -14.08 -25.01 6.47
CA ASP A 174 -15.19 -25.87 6.89
C ASP A 174 -15.79 -25.27 8.17
N VAL A 175 -16.78 -24.40 7.98
CA VAL A 175 -17.48 -23.70 9.05
C VAL A 175 -18.27 -24.67 9.94
N GLU A 176 -18.56 -25.89 9.46
CA GLU A 176 -19.37 -26.86 10.18
C GLU A 176 -18.55 -27.70 11.18
N ASN A 177 -17.23 -27.80 10.99
CA ASN A 177 -16.33 -28.56 11.88
C ASN A 177 -15.48 -27.70 12.82
N LEU A 178 -15.64 -26.37 12.80
CA LEU A 178 -15.07 -25.46 13.80
C LEU A 178 -15.89 -25.51 15.11
N ILE A 179 -15.56 -26.50 15.93
CA ILE A 179 -15.67 -26.63 17.40
C ILE A 179 -16.64 -25.63 18.09
N PRO A 180 -17.61 -26.10 18.89
CA PRO A 180 -18.62 -25.25 19.53
C PRO A 180 -17.97 -24.23 20.45
N ILE A 181 -18.07 -22.94 20.10
CA ILE A 181 -17.69 -21.84 20.99
C ILE A 181 -18.61 -21.94 22.21
N PRO A 182 -18.12 -22.19 23.43
CA PRO A 182 -18.96 -22.06 24.60
C PRO A 182 -19.39 -20.60 24.66
N PHE A 183 -20.70 -20.41 24.70
CA PHE A 183 -21.37 -19.11 24.72
C PHE A 183 -20.95 -18.33 25.98
N LEU A 184 -19.78 -17.68 25.93
CA LEU A 184 -19.34 -16.77 26.98
C LEU A 184 -20.07 -15.44 26.75
N LYS A 185 -21.27 -15.32 27.30
CA LYS A 185 -21.86 -14.00 27.53
C LYS A 185 -20.95 -13.25 28.50
N PRO A 186 -20.51 -12.02 28.20
CA PRO A 186 -19.91 -11.18 29.22
C PRO A 186 -20.97 -10.86 30.30
N PRO A 187 -20.61 -10.84 31.59
CA PRO A 187 -21.56 -10.46 32.64
C PRO A 187 -21.95 -8.99 32.45
N GLY A 188 -23.23 -8.74 32.17
CA GLY A 188 -23.80 -7.38 32.14
C GLY A 188 -24.62 -6.97 30.90
N LEU A 189 -25.04 -7.91 30.03
CA LEU A 189 -26.02 -7.69 28.95
C LEU A 189 -27.12 -8.77 28.90
#